data_AF-K9VM95-F1
#
_entry.id   AF-K9VM95-F1
#
_cell.length_a   1.000
_cell.length_b   1.000
_cell.length_c   1.000
_cell.angle_alpha   90.00
_cell.angle_beta   90.00
_cell.angle_gamma   90.00
#
_symmetry.space_group_name_H-M   'P 1'
#
loop_
_entity.id
_entity.type
_entity.pdbx_description
1 polymer ?
#
loop_
_entity_poly.entity_id
_entity_poly.type
_entity_poly.pdbx_seq_one_letter_code
_entity_poly.pdbx_strand_id
1 'polypeptide(L)'
;MPSQGAGGNAIASEFGDLTGMTRQEVDDFLRGLGAEIRTTEGGYLEYEFADRSRVNIRPDGEVVRTPAPRYSSDGRKINKGLRLDKDGSLVKTRDEFGNKIPGTHNTGEKVSN
;
A
#
# COMPACT_ATOMS: atom_id res chain seq x y z
N MET A 1 6.14 9.48 12.96
CA MET A 1 4.86 9.74 12.27
C MET A 1 5.21 10.15 10.84
N PRO A 2 4.67 9.49 9.80
CA PRO A 2 4.91 9.87 8.41
C PRO A 2 4.32 11.25 8.09
N SER A 3 4.80 11.87 7.00
CA SER A 3 4.19 13.09 6.46
C SER A 3 2.78 12.82 5.93
N GLN A 4 2.08 13.86 5.50
CA GLN A 4 0.86 13.69 4.72
C GLN A 4 1.19 13.07 3.34
N GLY A 5 0.32 12.19 2.85
CA GLY A 5 0.39 11.63 1.50
C GLY A 5 -0.44 12.43 0.49
N ALA A 6 -0.44 11.99 -0.77
CA ALA A 6 -1.15 12.64 -1.87
C ALA A 6 -2.68 12.65 -1.68
N GLY A 7 -3.23 11.66 -0.95
CA GLY A 7 -4.64 11.52 -0.66
C GLY A 7 -5.52 11.18 -1.88
N GLY A 8 -6.82 11.03 -1.65
CA GLY A 8 -7.83 10.84 -2.71
C GLY A 8 -7.85 9.44 -3.34
N ASN A 9 -7.00 8.52 -2.87
CA ASN A 9 -6.99 7.10 -3.23
C ASN A 9 -7.22 6.19 -2.02
N ALA A 10 -7.98 6.72 -1.04
CA ALA A 10 -8.35 6.12 0.24
C ALA A 10 -7.22 6.14 1.29
N ILE A 11 -7.45 5.61 2.48
CA ILE A 11 -6.61 5.78 3.69
C ILE A 11 -5.14 5.48 3.42
N ALA A 12 -4.82 4.41 2.67
CA ALA A 12 -3.44 4.05 2.34
C ALA A 12 -2.68 5.12 1.51
N SER A 13 -3.36 6.13 0.97
CA SER A 13 -2.78 7.27 0.24
C SER A 13 -2.67 8.56 1.07
N GLU A 14 -3.25 8.60 2.27
CA GLU A 14 -3.34 9.83 3.09
C GLU A 14 -2.07 10.11 3.89
N PHE A 15 -1.16 9.14 3.99
CA PHE A 15 0.12 9.26 4.67
C PHE A 15 1.29 9.03 3.72
N GLY A 16 2.40 9.71 4.00
CA GLY A 16 3.64 9.63 3.25
C GLY A 16 4.53 8.49 3.70
N ASP A 17 5.80 8.58 3.32
CA ASP A 17 6.80 7.52 3.38
C ASP A 17 6.99 6.92 4.78
N LEU A 18 6.94 5.59 4.89
CA LEU A 18 7.22 4.85 6.14
C LEU A 18 8.69 4.41 6.24
N THR A 19 9.53 4.79 5.27
CA THR A 19 10.92 4.34 5.22
C THR A 19 11.69 4.74 6.48
N GLY A 20 12.44 3.78 7.03
CA GLY A 20 13.27 3.98 8.22
C GLY A 20 12.52 3.84 9.55
N MET A 21 11.19 3.89 9.56
CA MET A 21 10.40 3.56 10.75
C MET A 21 10.57 2.09 11.11
N THR A 22 10.55 1.78 12.40
CA THR A 22 10.57 0.39 12.88
C THR A 22 9.24 -0.31 12.59
N ARG A 23 9.26 -1.64 12.53
CA ARG A 23 8.02 -2.43 12.39
C ARG A 23 6.98 -2.10 13.45
N GLN A 24 7.41 -1.88 14.70
CA GLN A 24 6.49 -1.55 15.80
C GLN A 24 5.85 -0.17 15.60
N GLU A 25 6.64 0.85 15.24
CA GLU A 25 6.10 2.19 14.97
C GLU A 25 5.09 2.19 13.82
N VAL A 26 5.34 1.36 12.79
CA VAL A 26 4.41 1.22 11.67
C VAL A 26 3.16 0.45 12.07
N ASP A 27 3.27 -0.62 12.85
CA ASP A 27 2.11 -1.35 13.39
C ASP A 27 1.21 -0.43 14.22
N ASP A 28 1.80 0.29 15.17
CA ASP A 28 1.08 1.24 16.04
C ASP A 28 0.40 2.34 15.21
N PHE A 29 1.11 2.89 14.22
CA PHE A 29 0.58 3.91 13.32
C PHE A 29 -0.60 3.41 12.49
N LEU A 30 -0.44 2.28 11.78
CA LEU A 30 -1.48 1.76 10.88
C LEU A 30 -2.71 1.30 11.65
N ARG A 31 -2.55 0.68 12.83
CA ARG A 31 -3.67 0.34 13.71
C ARG A 31 -4.33 1.57 14.32
N GLY A 32 -3.57 2.62 14.62
CA GLY A 32 -4.11 3.91 15.03
C GLY A 32 -5.04 4.55 14.00
N LEU A 33 -4.83 4.24 12.71
CA LEU A 33 -5.72 4.61 11.60
C LEU A 33 -6.90 3.63 11.39
N GLY A 34 -7.03 2.63 12.25
CA GLY A 34 -8.12 1.65 12.22
C GLY A 34 -7.89 0.48 11.28
N ALA A 35 -6.63 0.16 10.92
CA ALA A 35 -6.35 -1.05 10.14
C ALA A 35 -6.60 -2.32 10.96
N GLU A 36 -7.23 -3.31 10.33
CA GLU A 36 -7.21 -4.70 10.78
C GLU A 36 -5.95 -5.39 10.26
N ILE A 37 -5.25 -6.11 11.12
CA ILE A 37 -4.02 -6.81 10.77
C ILE A 37 -4.23 -8.32 10.67
N ARG A 38 -3.59 -8.94 9.68
CA ARG A 38 -3.41 -10.39 9.62
C ARG A 38 -2.05 -10.76 9.06
N THR A 39 -1.54 -11.92 9.51
CA THR A 39 -0.38 -12.55 8.89
C THR A 39 -0.86 -13.46 7.77
N THR A 40 -0.31 -13.25 6.58
CA THR A 40 -0.59 -14.09 5.40
C THR A 40 0.23 -15.38 5.45
N GLU A 41 -0.16 -16.39 4.65
CA GLU A 41 0.57 -17.66 4.54
C GLU A 41 2.03 -17.48 4.07
N GLY A 42 2.30 -16.43 3.29
CA GLY A 42 3.65 -16.07 2.85
C GLY A 42 4.48 -15.29 3.88
N GLY A 43 3.98 -15.11 5.11
CA GLY A 43 4.66 -14.38 6.18
C GLY A 43 4.62 -12.85 6.06
N TYR A 44 3.85 -12.32 5.11
CA TYR A 44 3.59 -10.88 5.00
C TYR A 44 2.58 -10.45 6.08
N LEU A 45 2.78 -9.28 6.68
CA LEU A 45 1.75 -8.62 7.46
C LEU A 45 0.87 -7.81 6.50
N GLU A 46 -0.43 -8.06 6.51
CA GLU A 46 -1.41 -7.28 5.75
C GLU A 46 -2.24 -6.45 6.73
N TYR A 47 -2.29 -5.15 6.46
CA TYR A 47 -3.10 -4.15 7.14
C TYR A 47 -4.21 -3.73 6.17
N GLU A 48 -5.45 -4.04 6.50
CA GLU A 48 -6.64 -3.72 5.68
C GLU A 48 -7.47 -2.66 6.40
N PHE A 49 -7.78 -1.57 5.70
CA PHE A 49 -8.60 -0.48 6.22
C PHE A 49 -10.08 -0.68 5.88
N ALA A 50 -10.97 0.07 6.53
CA ALA A 50 -12.42 0.01 6.30
C ALA A 50 -12.82 0.32 4.84
N ASP A 51 -12.07 1.17 4.14
CA ASP A 51 -12.28 1.49 2.72
C ASP A 51 -11.70 0.43 1.76
N ARG A 52 -11.12 -0.65 2.30
CA ARG A 52 -10.46 -1.76 1.60
C ARG A 52 -9.16 -1.40 0.88
N SER A 53 -8.61 -0.21 1.12
CA SER A 53 -7.19 0.03 0.84
C SER A 53 -6.32 -0.78 1.80
N ARG A 54 -5.07 -1.05 1.40
CA ARG A 54 -4.21 -1.99 2.13
C ARG A 54 -2.75 -1.57 2.14
N VAL A 55 -2.07 -1.92 3.22
CA VAL A 55 -0.60 -1.91 3.31
C VAL A 55 -0.13 -3.33 3.60
N ASN A 56 0.82 -3.82 2.83
CA ASN A 56 1.50 -5.08 3.10
C ASN A 56 2.95 -4.79 3.49
N ILE A 57 3.42 -5.39 4.58
CA ILE A 57 4.82 -5.34 4.99
C ILE A 57 5.41 -6.74 4.84
N ARG A 58 6.44 -6.85 4.02
CA ARG A 58 7.09 -8.12 3.75
C ARG A 58 8.10 -8.53 4.81
N PRO A 59 8.50 -9.82 4.88
CA PRO A 59 9.54 -10.28 5.82
C PRO A 59 10.87 -9.51 5.70
N ASP A 60 11.20 -9.03 4.50
CA ASP A 60 12.40 -8.23 4.24
C ASP A 60 12.23 -6.72 4.54
N GLY A 61 11.06 -6.31 5.04
CA GLY A 61 10.72 -4.93 5.37
C GLY A 61 10.16 -4.11 4.21
N GLU A 62 10.01 -4.68 3.00
CA GLU A 62 9.41 -3.96 1.87
C GLU A 62 7.93 -3.63 2.16
N VAL A 63 7.55 -2.38 1.92
CA VAL A 63 6.16 -1.91 2.04
C VAL A 63 5.52 -1.89 0.65
N VAL A 64 4.32 -2.46 0.55
CA VAL A 64 3.49 -2.43 -0.66
C VAL A 64 2.12 -1.88 -0.33
N ARG A 65 1.76 -0.77 -0.96
CA ARG A 65 0.48 -0.09 -0.74
C ARG A 65 -0.47 -0.31 -1.92
N THR A 66 -1.73 -0.59 -1.61
CA THR A 66 -2.79 -0.83 -2.58
C THR A 66 -3.96 0.12 -2.34
N PRO A 67 -4.42 0.87 -3.36
CA PRO A 67 -5.56 1.77 -3.21
C PRO A 67 -6.85 0.99 -2.98
N ALA A 68 -7.88 1.66 -2.45
CA ALA A 68 -9.21 1.08 -2.38
C ALA A 68 -9.71 0.67 -3.78
N PRO A 69 -10.46 -0.43 -3.92
CA PRO A 69 -10.96 -0.86 -5.21
C PRO A 69 -11.96 0.14 -5.79
N ARG A 70 -11.77 0.51 -7.06
CA ARG A 70 -12.70 1.37 -7.81
C ARG A 70 -13.35 0.54 -8.91
N TYR A 71 -14.65 0.72 -9.08
CA TYR A 71 -15.45 -0.04 -10.04
C TYR A 71 -16.13 0.90 -11.04
N SER A 72 -16.19 0.50 -12.30
CA SER A 72 -17.02 1.13 -13.32
C SER A 72 -18.50 0.78 -13.12
N SER A 73 -19.38 1.46 -13.84
CA SER A 73 -20.83 1.24 -13.78
C SER A 73 -21.26 -0.18 -14.17
N ASP A 74 -20.45 -0.90 -14.94
CA ASP A 74 -20.64 -2.31 -15.30
C ASP A 74 -20.08 -3.29 -14.25
N GLY A 75 -19.60 -2.80 -13.11
CA GLY A 75 -19.09 -3.59 -12.00
C GLY A 75 -17.64 -4.08 -12.17
N ARG A 76 -16.94 -3.68 -13.24
CA ARG A 76 -15.53 -4.07 -13.45
C ARG A 76 -14.59 -3.23 -12.59
N LYS A 77 -13.57 -3.85 -11.99
CA LYS A 77 -12.54 -3.12 -11.22
C LYS A 77 -11.61 -2.36 -12.17
N ILE A 78 -11.67 -1.04 -12.16
CA ILE A 78 -10.94 -0.16 -13.09
C ILE A 78 -9.52 0.18 -12.65
N ASN A 79 -9.21 0.06 -11.36
CA ASN A 79 -7.86 0.27 -10.83
C ASN A 79 -7.12 -1.05 -10.54
N LYS A 80 -7.49 -2.12 -11.27
CA LYS A 80 -6.80 -3.41 -11.15
C LYS A 80 -5.34 -3.26 -11.57
N GLY A 81 -4.43 -3.72 -10.71
CA GLY A 81 -2.99 -3.64 -10.98
C GLY A 81 -2.40 -2.25 -10.78
N LEU A 82 -3.10 -1.32 -10.12
CA LEU A 82 -2.49 -0.10 -9.59
C LEU A 82 -1.97 -0.33 -8.17
N ARG A 83 -0.90 0.37 -7.83
CA ARG A 83 -0.34 0.48 -6.48
C ARG A 83 -0.23 1.95 -6.09
N LEU A 84 0.10 2.19 -4.83
CA LEU A 84 0.49 3.52 -4.36
C LEU A 84 2.00 3.53 -4.16
N ASP A 85 2.65 4.60 -4.57
CA ASP A 85 4.03 4.89 -4.18
C ASP A 85 4.10 5.35 -2.72
N LYS A 86 5.33 5.60 -2.25
CA LYS A 86 5.63 6.02 -0.88
C LYS A 86 4.97 7.35 -0.50
N ASP A 87 4.63 8.17 -1.49
CA ASP A 87 3.99 9.47 -1.29
C ASP A 87 2.46 9.37 -1.44
N GLY A 88 1.91 8.17 -1.66
CA GLY A 88 0.47 7.92 -1.79
C GLY A 88 -0.10 8.17 -3.19
N SER A 89 0.75 8.31 -4.21
CA SER A 89 0.31 8.53 -5.60
C SER A 89 0.12 7.22 -6.35
N LEU A 90 -0.86 7.18 -7.28
CA LEU A 90 -1.12 5.98 -8.08
C LEU A 90 0.01 5.71 -9.08
N VAL A 91 0.51 4.49 -9.06
CA VAL A 91 1.46 3.98 -10.04
C VAL A 91 0.89 2.78 -10.78
N LYS A 92 1.05 2.77 -12.11
CA LYS A 92 0.75 1.60 -12.95
C LYS A 92 1.83 0.55 -12.72
N THR A 93 1.43 -0.70 -12.55
CA THR A 93 2.39 -1.78 -12.35
C THR A 93 2.72 -2.57 -13.61
N ARG A 94 1.97 -2.33 -14.69
CA ARG A 94 2.12 -3.01 -15.97
C ARG A 94 2.03 -2.03 -17.14
N ASP A 95 2.78 -2.32 -18.19
CA ASP A 95 2.73 -1.59 -19.46
C ASP A 95 1.51 -2.03 -20.31
N GLU A 96 1.40 -1.44 -21.51
CA GLU A 96 0.32 -1.73 -22.47
C GLU A 96 0.33 -3.17 -22.99
N PHE A 97 1.48 -3.84 -22.91
CA PHE A 97 1.68 -5.24 -23.31
C PHE A 97 1.51 -6.22 -22.13
N GLY A 98 1.23 -5.72 -20.93
CA GLY A 98 1.06 -6.50 -19.72
C GLY A 98 2.34 -6.88 -19.00
N ASN A 99 3.52 -6.39 -19.43
CA ASN A 99 4.79 -6.63 -18.74
C ASN A 99 4.85 -5.82 -17.45
N LYS A 100 5.56 -6.33 -16.43
CA LYS A 100 5.76 -5.59 -15.18
C LYS A 100 6.65 -4.38 -15.43
N ILE A 101 6.23 -3.21 -14.97
CA ILE A 101 7.06 -2.01 -14.98
C ILE A 101 8.04 -2.10 -13.78
N PRO A 102 9.36 -1.93 -13.98
CA PRO A 102 10.33 -1.88 -12.90
C PRO A 102 10.08 -0.70 -11.95
N GLY A 103 10.31 -0.87 -10.65
CA GLY A 103 10.19 0.20 -9.64
C GLY A 103 8.76 0.57 -9.23
N THR A 104 7.73 -0.01 -9.85
CA THR A 104 6.32 0.26 -9.52
C THR A 104 5.68 -0.83 -8.66
N HIS A 105 6.29 -2.02 -8.67
CA HIS A 105 5.89 -3.10 -7.78
C HIS A 105 6.54 -2.93 -6.39
N ASN A 106 7.81 -2.54 -6.38
CA ASN A 106 8.58 -2.31 -5.17
C ASN A 106 8.97 -0.83 -5.23
N THR A 107 8.29 0.01 -4.44
CA THR A 107 8.39 1.48 -4.52
C THR A 107 9.62 2.03 -3.79
N GLY A 108 10.52 1.14 -3.35
CA GLY A 108 11.69 1.47 -2.54
C GLY A 108 11.37 1.70 -1.06
N GLU A 109 10.09 1.75 -0.70
CA GLU A 109 9.65 1.98 0.68
C GLU A 109 10.01 0.78 1.58
N LYS A 110 10.74 1.05 2.66
CA LYS A 110 11.32 -0.01 3.49
C LYS A 110 11.35 0.32 4.98
N VAL A 111 10.71 -0.52 5.78
CA VAL A 111 10.76 -0.41 7.25
C VAL A 111 12.03 -1.04 7.80
N SER A 112 12.47 -0.52 8.95
CA SER A 112 13.55 -1.09 9.75
C SER A 112 13.01 -2.27 10.56
N ASN A 113 13.80 -3.35 10.62
CA ASN A 113 13.53 -4.49 11.52
C ASN A 113 13.85 -4.12 12.96
#